data_AF-G0EGK7-F1
#
_entry.id   AF-G0EGK7-F1
#
_cell.length_a   1.000
_cell.length_b   1.000
_cell.length_c   1.000
_cell.angle_alpha   90.00
_cell.angle_beta   90.00
_cell.angle_gamma   90.00
#
_symmetry.space_group_name_H-M   'P 1'
#
loop_
_entity.id
_entity.type
_entity.pdbx_description
1 polymer ?
#
loop_
_entity_poly.entity_id
_entity_poly.type
_entity_poly.pdbx_seq_one_letter_code
_entity_poly.pdbx_strand_id
1 'polypeptide(L)'
;MSLVEGQECRSARVDSFRVSKAARLLHEAFVKEARYGPVDKLGLASGPDSLLVALFEVERGVRSVIENVEERRRDEWDSLVEIVEAIASDARRSECVEHALRLAHELAVKALAGGR
;
A
#
# COMPACT_ATOMS: atom_id res chain seq x y z
N MET A 1 29.44 -4.72 -22.86
CA MET A 1 28.86 -4.03 -21.69
C MET A 1 27.37 -4.29 -21.73
N SER A 2 26.85 -5.10 -20.81
CA SER A 2 25.41 -5.40 -20.76
C SER A 2 24.74 -4.27 -20.00
N LEU A 3 24.04 -3.37 -20.70
CA LEU A 3 22.97 -2.59 -20.10
C LEU A 3 21.91 -3.63 -19.71
N VAL A 4 21.93 -4.07 -18.46
CA VAL A 4 20.76 -4.74 -17.89
C VAL A 4 19.67 -3.67 -17.97
N GLU A 5 18.70 -3.86 -18.89
CA GLU A 5 17.48 -3.07 -18.93
C GLU A 5 16.99 -2.90 -17.49
N GLY A 6 16.80 -1.64 -17.08
CA GLY A 6 16.35 -1.30 -15.74
C GLY A 6 15.13 -2.15 -15.42
N GLN A 7 15.24 -3.00 -14.39
CA GLN A 7 14.13 -3.86 -14.01
C GLN A 7 12.94 -2.97 -13.68
N GLU A 8 11.85 -3.12 -14.44
CA GLU A 8 10.63 -2.34 -14.22
C GLU A 8 10.16 -2.54 -12.77
N CYS A 9 9.85 -1.43 -12.10
CA CYS A 9 9.20 -1.45 -10.79
C CYS A 9 7.86 -2.19 -10.91
N ARG A 10 7.61 -3.18 -10.06
CA ARG A 10 6.36 -3.96 -10.07
C ARG A 10 5.14 -3.05 -9.83
N SER A 11 5.31 -2.06 -8.98
CA SER A 11 4.34 -1.01 -8.64
C SER A 11 3.99 -0.10 -9.84
N ALA A 12 4.84 0.00 -10.87
CA ALA A 12 4.54 0.79 -12.07
C ALA A 12 3.38 0.20 -12.89
N ARG A 13 3.02 -1.06 -12.65
CA ARG A 13 1.86 -1.73 -13.26
C ARG A 13 0.56 -1.52 -12.49
N VAL A 14 0.60 -0.82 -11.35
CA VAL A 14 -0.57 -0.52 -10.54
C VAL A 14 -1.22 0.75 -11.08
N ASP A 15 -2.31 0.60 -11.82
CA ASP A 15 -3.08 1.72 -12.34
C ASP A 15 -3.93 2.42 -11.25
N SER A 16 -4.41 3.63 -11.55
CA SER A 16 -5.18 4.45 -10.60
C SER A 16 -6.51 3.81 -10.17
N PHE A 17 -7.11 2.95 -11.01
CA PHE A 17 -8.33 2.22 -10.65
C PHE A 17 -8.04 1.16 -9.59
N ARG A 18 -6.97 0.38 -9.76
CA ARG A 18 -6.48 -0.59 -8.75
C ARG A 18 -6.12 0.10 -7.44
N VAL A 19 -5.42 1.25 -7.48
CA VAL A 19 -5.13 2.05 -6.27
C VAL A 19 -6.41 2.47 -5.57
N SER A 20 -7.41 2.94 -6.31
CA SER A 20 -8.66 3.44 -5.72
C SER A 20 -9.50 2.33 -5.10
N LYS A 21 -9.52 1.14 -5.70
CA LYS A 21 -10.14 -0.06 -5.11
C LYS A 21 -9.39 -0.50 -3.84
N ALA A 22 -8.07 -0.57 -3.89
CA ALA A 22 -7.23 -0.91 -2.74
C ALA A 22 -7.42 0.09 -1.59
N ALA A 23 -7.48 1.39 -1.89
CA ALA A 23 -7.74 2.44 -0.91
C ALA A 23 -9.07 2.24 -0.18
N ARG A 24 -10.13 1.82 -0.88
CA ARG A 24 -11.42 1.51 -0.26
C ARG A 24 -11.36 0.31 0.67
N LEU A 25 -10.69 -0.76 0.26
CA LEU A 25 -10.52 -1.94 1.11
C LEU A 25 -9.65 -1.62 2.34
N LEU A 26 -8.58 -0.83 2.15
CA LEU A 26 -7.74 -0.34 3.23
C LEU A 26 -8.53 0.53 4.21
N HIS A 27 -9.42 1.38 3.71
CA HIS A 27 -10.36 2.14 4.53
C HIS A 27 -11.27 1.21 5.35
N GLU A 28 -11.93 0.23 4.71
CA GLU A 28 -12.78 -0.73 5.42
C GLU A 28 -12.01 -1.53 6.48
N ALA A 29 -10.75 -1.87 6.22
CA ALA A 29 -9.88 -2.64 7.09
C ALA A 29 -9.47 -1.89 8.37
N PHE A 30 -8.98 -0.66 8.20
CA PHE A 30 -8.27 0.06 9.27
C PHE A 30 -9.10 1.18 9.86
N VAL A 31 -9.91 1.84 9.04
CA VAL A 31 -10.64 3.03 9.44
C VAL A 31 -11.95 2.65 10.12
N LYS A 32 -12.72 1.71 9.55
CA LYS A 32 -13.98 1.25 10.18
C LYS A 32 -13.77 0.58 11.55
N GLU A 33 -12.63 -0.08 11.77
CA GLU A 33 -12.32 -0.75 13.04
C GLU A 33 -11.54 0.12 14.04
N ALA A 34 -11.43 1.43 13.79
CA ALA A 34 -10.71 2.39 14.63
C ALA A 34 -9.21 2.07 14.86
N ARG A 35 -8.57 1.35 13.92
CA ARG A 35 -7.14 1.02 13.91
C ARG A 35 -6.36 1.92 12.93
N TYR A 36 -6.58 3.23 13.05
CA TYR A 36 -6.07 4.27 12.13
C TYR A 36 -4.56 4.42 12.07
N GLY A 37 -3.84 3.97 13.09
CA GLY A 37 -2.43 4.34 13.33
C GLY A 37 -1.53 4.25 12.10
N PRO A 38 -1.44 3.09 11.42
CA PRO A 38 -0.55 2.94 10.26
C PRO A 38 -0.94 3.77 9.03
N VAL A 39 -2.24 3.87 8.72
CA VAL A 39 -2.74 4.56 7.52
C VAL A 39 -2.65 6.08 7.69
N ASP A 40 -2.97 6.61 8.88
CA ASP A 40 -2.81 8.03 9.22
C ASP A 40 -1.34 8.44 9.15
N LYS A 41 -0.44 7.64 9.75
CA LYS A 41 1.01 7.89 9.67
C LYS A 41 1.48 7.94 8.23
N LEU A 42 1.00 7.03 7.36
CA LEU A 42 1.40 6.99 5.96
C LEU A 42 0.88 8.21 5.17
N GLY A 43 -0.34 8.67 5.47
CA GLY A 43 -0.93 9.86 4.87
C GLY A 43 -0.35 11.19 5.37
N LEU A 44 0.19 11.23 6.59
CA LEU A 44 0.76 12.42 7.22
C LEU A 44 2.30 12.47 7.20
N ALA A 45 2.96 11.40 6.78
CA ALA A 45 4.41 11.33 6.69
C ALA A 45 4.96 12.36 5.67
N SER A 46 5.96 13.12 6.10
CA SER A 46 6.54 14.25 5.34
C SER A 46 7.94 13.97 4.79
N GLY A 47 8.44 12.73 4.89
CA GLY A 47 9.76 12.35 4.42
C GLY A 47 9.87 10.88 4.00
N PRO A 48 10.90 10.52 3.23
CA PRO A 48 11.04 9.16 2.70
C PRO A 48 11.19 8.10 3.80
N ASP A 49 11.94 8.39 4.87
CA ASP A 49 12.12 7.45 5.97
C ASP A 49 10.83 7.21 6.76
N SER A 50 10.06 8.26 7.04
CA SER A 50 8.78 8.13 7.74
C SER A 50 7.72 7.46 6.87
N LEU A 51 7.74 7.71 5.55
CA LEU A 51 6.90 6.99 4.59
C LEU A 51 7.25 5.50 4.53
N LEU A 52 8.54 5.14 4.52
CA LEU A 52 8.99 3.73 4.54
C LEU A 52 8.52 3.01 5.80
N VAL A 53 8.72 3.61 6.97
CA VAL A 53 8.27 3.03 8.24
C VAL A 53 6.76 2.84 8.23
N ALA A 54 6.00 3.86 7.85
CA ALA A 54 4.54 3.79 7.82
C ALA A 54 4.03 2.76 6.79
N LEU A 55 4.69 2.65 5.62
CA LEU A 55 4.36 1.66 4.60
C LEU A 55 4.52 0.23 5.11
N PHE A 56 5.62 -0.07 5.83
CA PHE A 56 5.80 -1.41 6.40
C PHE A 56 4.86 -1.71 7.56
N GLU A 57 4.45 -0.70 8.34
CA GLU A 57 3.37 -0.86 9.32
C GLU A 57 2.04 -1.21 8.63
N VAL A 58 1.71 -0.55 7.51
CA VAL A 58 0.52 -0.85 6.71
C VAL A 58 0.61 -2.26 6.10
N GLU A 59 1.75 -2.64 5.50
CA GLU A 59 1.98 -3.99 4.96
C GLU A 59 1.70 -5.05 6.03
N ARG A 60 2.27 -4.88 7.22
CA ARG A 60 2.07 -5.79 8.35
C ARG A 60 0.61 -5.82 8.81
N GLY A 61 -0.02 -4.66 8.91
CA GLY A 61 -1.43 -4.56 9.28
C GLY A 61 -2.31 -5.34 8.31
N VAL A 62 -2.08 -5.18 6.99
CA VAL A 62 -2.92 -5.79 5.95
C VAL A 62 -2.82 -7.31 6.02
N ARG A 63 -1.61 -7.84 6.22
CA ARG A 63 -1.40 -9.28 6.49
C ARG A 63 -2.15 -9.76 7.72
N SER A 64 -2.16 -8.99 8.80
CA SER A 64 -2.90 -9.35 10.02
C SER A 64 -4.43 -9.30 9.84
N VAL A 65 -4.94 -8.36 9.03
CA VAL A 65 -6.38 -8.29 8.75
C VAL A 65 -6.82 -9.49 7.91
N ILE A 66 -6.09 -9.83 6.84
CA ILE A 66 -6.49 -10.93 5.96
C ILE A 66 -6.51 -12.31 6.64
N GLU A 67 -5.65 -12.53 7.64
CA GLU A 67 -5.68 -13.74 8.49
C GLU A 67 -7.03 -13.92 9.21
N ASN A 68 -7.78 -12.83 9.42
CA ASN A 68 -9.06 -12.82 10.14
C ASN A 68 -10.28 -12.63 9.21
N VAL A 69 -10.07 -12.50 7.90
CA VAL A 69 -11.15 -12.30 6.92
C VAL A 69 -11.84 -13.62 6.58
N GLU A 70 -13.17 -13.60 6.55
CA GLU A 70 -13.98 -14.73 6.08
C GLU A 70 -13.62 -15.13 4.65
N GLU A 71 -13.52 -16.43 4.38
CA GLU A 71 -13.05 -17.00 3.11
C GLU A 71 -13.81 -16.48 1.88
N ARG A 72 -15.11 -16.17 2.02
CA ARG A 72 -15.96 -15.60 0.96
C ARG A 72 -15.57 -14.20 0.48
N ARG A 73 -14.75 -13.45 1.24
CA ARG A 73 -14.24 -12.12 0.84
C ARG A 73 -12.78 -12.19 0.38
N ARG A 74 -12.09 -13.32 0.54
CA ARG A 74 -10.62 -13.44 0.41
C ARG A 74 -10.10 -12.91 -0.93
N ASP A 75 -10.78 -13.20 -2.05
CA ASP A 75 -10.40 -12.71 -3.39
C ASP A 75 -10.27 -11.17 -3.48
N GLU A 76 -11.14 -10.43 -2.78
CA GLU A 76 -11.07 -8.97 -2.76
C GLU A 76 -9.84 -8.48 -1.97
N TRP A 77 -9.51 -9.16 -0.89
CA TRP A 77 -8.39 -8.83 0.00
C TRP A 77 -7.04 -9.28 -0.57
N ASP A 78 -7.00 -10.38 -1.33
CA ASP A 78 -5.81 -10.84 -2.05
C ASP A 78 -5.31 -9.75 -3.00
N SER A 79 -6.23 -9.06 -3.68
CA SER A 79 -5.88 -7.91 -4.53
C SER A 79 -5.30 -6.72 -3.74
N LEU A 80 -5.72 -6.49 -2.49
CA LEU A 80 -5.13 -5.46 -1.63
C LEU A 80 -3.73 -5.87 -1.18
N VAL A 81 -3.55 -7.11 -0.74
CA VAL A 81 -2.27 -7.69 -0.33
C VAL A 81 -1.26 -7.59 -1.47
N GLU A 82 -1.62 -8.04 -2.67
CA GLU A 82 -0.75 -8.01 -3.85
C GLU A 82 -0.23 -6.59 -4.14
N ILE A 83 -1.12 -5.58 -4.07
CA ILE A 83 -0.76 -4.18 -4.33
C ILE A 83 0.17 -3.65 -3.24
N VAL A 84 -0.16 -3.85 -1.97
CA VAL A 84 0.65 -3.35 -0.85
C VAL A 84 2.01 -4.05 -0.81
N GLU A 85 2.06 -5.35 -1.08
CA GLU A 85 3.32 -6.11 -1.19
C GLU A 85 4.16 -5.65 -2.38
N ALA A 86 3.55 -5.37 -3.54
CA ALA A 86 4.28 -4.84 -4.68
C ALA A 86 4.91 -3.47 -4.36
N ILE A 87 4.15 -2.58 -3.71
CA ILE A 87 4.64 -1.27 -3.27
C ILE A 87 5.76 -1.42 -2.22
N ALA A 88 5.55 -2.23 -1.19
CA ALA A 88 6.53 -2.47 -0.13
C ALA A 88 7.81 -3.15 -0.65
N SER A 89 7.68 -4.09 -1.59
CA SER A 89 8.80 -4.74 -2.26
C SER A 89 9.63 -3.73 -3.06
N ASP A 90 8.98 -2.85 -3.82
CA ASP A 90 9.66 -1.84 -4.62
C ASP A 90 10.27 -0.72 -3.76
N ALA A 91 9.66 -0.40 -2.62
CA ALA A 91 10.22 0.56 -1.66
C ALA A 91 11.56 0.08 -1.04
N ARG A 92 11.86 -1.22 -1.06
CA ARG A 92 13.15 -1.79 -0.64
C ARG A 92 14.21 -1.76 -1.74
N ARG A 93 13.84 -1.41 -2.97
CA ARG A 93 14.73 -1.35 -4.14
C ARG A 93 15.10 0.10 -4.41
N SER A 94 16.38 0.41 -4.41
CA SER A 94 16.85 1.80 -4.52
C SER A 94 16.40 2.48 -5.81
N GLU A 95 16.27 1.72 -6.90
CA GLU A 95 15.82 2.21 -8.20
C GLU A 95 14.30 2.49 -8.28
N CYS A 96 13.50 1.96 -7.35
CA CYS A 96 12.04 2.07 -7.35
C CYS A 96 11.45 2.84 -6.17
N VAL A 97 12.28 3.21 -5.18
CA VAL A 97 11.83 3.76 -3.90
C VAL A 97 10.96 5.00 -4.05
N GLU A 98 11.36 5.99 -4.84
CA GLU A 98 10.61 7.25 -4.98
C GLU A 98 9.21 7.02 -5.58
N HIS A 99 9.11 6.13 -6.55
CA HIS A 99 7.85 5.79 -7.20
C HIS A 99 6.93 5.02 -6.23
N ALA A 100 7.49 4.01 -5.54
CA ALA A 100 6.76 3.22 -4.57
C ALA A 100 6.21 4.08 -3.42
N LEU A 101 7.02 5.00 -2.88
CA LEU A 101 6.61 5.91 -1.80
C LEU A 101 5.52 6.88 -2.24
N ARG A 102 5.57 7.38 -3.49
CA ARG A 102 4.52 8.22 -4.04
C ARG A 102 3.19 7.46 -4.13
N LEU A 103 3.24 6.22 -4.61
CA LEU A 103 2.05 5.37 -4.74
C LEU A 103 1.49 4.98 -3.36
N ALA A 104 2.36 4.68 -2.39
CA ALA A 104 1.99 4.42 -1.00
C ALA A 104 1.26 5.62 -0.38
N HIS A 105 1.77 6.83 -0.60
CA HIS A 105 1.15 8.05 -0.11
C HIS A 105 -0.20 8.31 -0.78
N GLU A 106 -0.30 8.15 -2.11
CA GLU A 106 -1.59 8.27 -2.83
C GLU A 106 -2.63 7.29 -2.29
N LEU A 107 -2.24 6.03 -2.08
CA LEU A 107 -3.10 5.00 -1.52
C LEU A 107 -3.63 5.40 -0.14
N ALA A 108 -2.76 5.89 0.75
CA ALA A 108 -3.14 6.34 2.08
C ALA A 108 -4.08 7.54 2.05
N VAL A 109 -3.75 8.58 1.27
CA VAL A 109 -4.60 9.78 1.14
C VAL A 109 -6.00 9.42 0.62
N LYS A 110 -6.09 8.54 -0.40
CA LYS A 110 -7.38 8.06 -0.91
C LYS A 110 -8.16 7.25 0.14
N ALA A 111 -7.48 6.41 0.92
CA ALA A 111 -8.12 5.63 1.98
C ALA A 111 -8.68 6.53 3.09
N LEU A 112 -7.97 7.61 3.45
CA LEU A 112 -8.44 8.60 4.42
C LEU A 112 -9.57 9.47 3.87
N ALA A 113 -9.54 9.79 2.58
CA ALA A 113 -10.60 10.55 1.92
C ALA A 113 -11.90 9.75 1.75
N GLY A 114 -11.81 8.44 1.49
CA GLY A 114 -12.97 7.56 1.29
C GLY A 114 -13.85 7.32 2.53
N GLY A 115 -13.46 7.86 3.69
CA GLY A 115 -14.22 7.84 4.94
C GLY A 115 -15.09 9.05 5.22
N ARG A 116 -15.08 10.04 4.34
CA ARG A 116 -15.88 11.25 4.44
C ARG A 116 -17.07 11.23 3.50
#